data_AF-A0A395HE29-F1
#
_entry.id   AF-A0A395HE29-F1
#
_cell.length_a   1.000
_cell.length_b   1.000
_cell.length_c   1.000
_cell.angle_alpha   90.00
_cell.angle_beta   90.00
_cell.angle_gamma   90.00
#
_symmetry.space_group_name_H-M   'P 1'
#
loop_
_entity.id
_entity.type
_entity.pdbx_description
1 polymer ?
#
loop_
_entity_poly.entity_id
_entity_poly.type
_entity_poly.pdbx_seq_one_letter_code
_entity_poly.pdbx_strand_id
1 'polypeptide(L)'
;MSLAQAAEWFATNTYIADSRKFCVLIFSHYSTVRDGAALVEDLTDALSKHNTIPDRIIITTDQPREDGTTRIDKILRLPPIPFSQFYSAYTSRWKRLSMDTLISGEPSVEGAIRLAREISNQRRGAQILVTGSIHLIGGALDILRPLP
;
A
#
# COMPACT_ATOMS: atom_id res chain seq x y z
N MET A 1 -15.72 -6.19 0.32
CA MET A 1 -15.20 -5.01 1.04
C MET A 1 -14.56 -4.08 0.02
N SER A 2 -14.97 -2.80 -0.02
CA SER A 2 -14.39 -1.81 -0.93
C SER A 2 -13.15 -1.14 -0.30
N LEU A 3 -12.31 -0.49 -1.11
CA LEU A 3 -11.16 0.28 -0.59
C LEU A 3 -11.61 1.41 0.34
N ALA A 4 -12.74 2.06 0.02
CA ALA A 4 -13.32 3.11 0.86
C ALA A 4 -13.67 2.59 2.27
N GLN A 5 -14.29 1.40 2.35
CA GLN A 5 -14.59 0.78 3.65
C GLN A 5 -13.32 0.41 4.43
N ALA A 6 -12.27 -0.06 3.75
CA ALA A 6 -10.99 -0.35 4.40
C ALA A 6 -10.32 0.91 4.93
N ALA A 7 -10.38 2.01 4.18
CA ALA A 7 -9.88 3.32 4.59
C ALA A 7 -10.64 3.90 5.78
N GLU A 8 -11.97 3.86 5.75
CA GLU A 8 -12.85 4.28 6.85
C GLU A 8 -12.59 3.46 8.11
N TRP A 9 -12.55 2.14 7.98
CA TRP A 9 -12.23 1.25 9.10
C TRP A 9 -10.84 1.56 9.65
N PHE A 10 -9.83 1.73 8.78
CA PHE A 10 -8.47 2.05 9.21
C PHE A 10 -8.46 3.37 9.98
N ALA A 11 -9.06 4.42 9.45
CA ALA A 11 -9.09 5.72 10.08
C ALA A 11 -9.75 5.70 11.48
N THR A 12 -10.88 5.01 11.59
CA THR A 12 -11.63 4.88 12.85
C THR A 12 -10.84 4.11 13.92
N ASN A 13 -10.06 3.11 13.52
CA ASN A 13 -9.31 2.24 14.44
C ASN A 13 -7.88 2.71 14.71
N THR A 14 -7.41 3.72 13.97
CA THR A 14 -6.06 4.29 14.13
C THR A 14 -6.07 5.63 14.87
N TYR A 15 -7.22 6.27 14.99
CA TYR A 15 -7.37 7.49 15.79
C TYR A 15 -7.27 7.17 17.29
N ILE A 16 -6.09 7.38 17.88
CA ILE A 16 -5.91 7.40 19.33
C ILE A 16 -5.97 8.86 19.77
N ALA A 17 -6.86 9.16 20.71
CA ALA A 17 -6.99 10.47 21.34
C ALA A 17 -5.67 10.82 22.06
N ASP A 18 -4.77 11.52 21.34
CA ASP A 18 -3.70 12.42 21.81
C ASP A 18 -2.43 12.43 20.93
N SER A 19 -2.32 11.60 19.90
CA SER A 19 -1.29 11.82 18.86
C SER A 19 -1.60 11.09 17.57
N ARG A 20 -1.62 11.83 16.46
CA ARG A 20 -1.59 11.24 15.12
C ARG A 20 -0.24 10.53 14.96
N LYS A 21 -0.26 9.20 14.87
CA LYS A 21 0.93 8.42 14.51
C LYS A 21 1.21 8.58 13.02
N PHE A 22 2.48 8.42 12.65
CA PHE A 22 2.90 8.45 11.25
C PHE A 22 2.18 7.34 10.47
N CYS A 23 1.48 7.69 9.39
CA CYS A 23 0.67 6.78 8.60
C CYS A 23 1.39 6.38 7.31
N VAL A 24 1.51 5.08 7.07
CA VAL A 24 2.07 4.49 5.85
C VAL A 24 1.00 3.70 5.12
N LEU A 25 0.85 3.95 3.82
CA LEU A 25 0.01 3.17 2.93
C LEU A 25 0.89 2.33 2.00
N ILE A 26 0.80 1.00 2.07
CA ILE A 26 1.37 0.10 1.07
C ILE A 26 0.27 -0.21 0.05
N PHE A 27 0.53 0.11 -1.22
CA PHE A 27 -0.48 0.03 -2.27
C PHE A 27 0.04 -0.70 -3.50
N SER A 28 -0.76 -1.64 -3.99
CA SER A 28 -0.62 -2.21 -5.32
C SER A 28 -1.99 -2.46 -5.92
N HIS A 29 -2.21 -2.04 -7.16
CA HIS A 29 -3.41 -2.40 -7.89
C HIS A 29 -3.07 -2.55 -9.38
N TYR A 30 -3.34 -3.74 -9.90
CA TYR A 30 -3.26 -4.04 -11.33
C TYR A 30 -4.55 -4.73 -11.77
N SER A 31 -5.33 -4.06 -12.62
CA SER A 31 -6.56 -4.62 -13.19
C SER A 31 -6.76 -4.08 -14.60
N THR A 32 -7.18 -4.96 -15.51
CA THR A 32 -7.66 -4.58 -16.85
C THR A 32 -9.13 -4.18 -16.86
N VAL A 33 -9.84 -4.41 -15.74
CA VAL A 33 -11.30 -4.23 -15.63
C VAL A 33 -11.65 -3.03 -14.75
N ARG A 34 -10.79 -2.69 -13.78
CA ARG A 34 -10.99 -1.54 -12.88
C ARG A 34 -9.97 -0.46 -13.18
N ASP A 35 -10.44 0.77 -13.33
CA ASP A 35 -9.55 1.92 -13.49
C ASP A 35 -8.79 2.17 -12.18
N GLY A 36 -7.48 1.95 -12.21
CA GLY A 36 -6.59 2.26 -11.10
C GLY A 36 -6.56 3.75 -10.74
N ALA A 37 -6.99 4.65 -11.63
CA ALA A 37 -7.06 6.09 -11.35
C ALA A 37 -8.21 6.39 -10.41
N ALA A 38 -9.42 5.99 -10.79
CA ALA A 38 -10.62 6.14 -9.99
C ALA A 38 -10.44 5.48 -8.61
N LEU A 39 -9.76 4.34 -8.54
CA LEU A 39 -9.45 3.67 -7.27
C LEU A 39 -8.56 4.47 -6.33
N VAL A 40 -7.57 5.18 -6.87
CA VAL A 40 -6.69 6.03 -6.07
C VAL A 40 -7.46 7.26 -5.61
N GLU A 41 -8.27 7.86 -6.48
CA GLU A 41 -9.13 8.99 -6.14
C GLU A 41 -10.13 8.64 -5.02
N ASP A 42 -10.87 7.54 -5.18
CA ASP A 42 -11.80 7.03 -4.15
C ASP A 42 -11.11 6.75 -2.81
N LEU A 43 -9.90 6.18 -2.86
CA LEU A 43 -9.11 5.89 -1.66
C LEU A 43 -8.64 7.17 -0.98
N THR A 44 -8.11 8.13 -1.75
CA THR A 44 -7.67 9.42 -1.22
C THR A 44 -8.83 10.19 -0.61
N ASP A 45 -9.99 10.21 -1.28
CA ASP A 45 -11.20 10.86 -0.78
C ASP A 45 -11.69 10.23 0.52
N ALA A 46 -11.72 8.90 0.60
CA ALA A 46 -12.09 8.18 1.81
C ALA A 46 -11.13 8.50 2.97
N LEU A 47 -9.82 8.45 2.74
CA LEU A 47 -8.81 8.76 3.76
C LEU A 47 -8.86 10.24 4.19
N SER A 48 -9.15 11.15 3.27
CA SER A 48 -9.24 12.60 3.54
C SER A 48 -10.44 12.93 4.44
N LYS A 49 -11.60 12.30 4.18
CA LYS A 49 -12.82 12.49 4.99
C LYS A 49 -12.63 12.16 6.47
N HIS A 50 -11.68 11.29 6.79
CA HIS A 50 -11.39 10.88 8.16
C HIS A 50 -10.07 11.45 8.71
N ASN A 51 -9.47 12.45 8.05
CA ASN A 51 -8.21 13.09 8.45
C ASN A 51 -7.03 12.11 8.60
N THR A 52 -6.97 11.09 7.74
CA THR A 52 -5.94 10.04 7.73
C THR A 52 -5.23 9.95 6.38
N ILE A 53 -5.02 11.09 5.72
CA ILE A 53 -4.15 11.12 4.53
C ILE A 53 -2.79 10.56 4.92
N PRO A 54 -2.24 9.57 4.19
CA PRO A 54 -0.97 8.96 4.55
C PRO A 54 0.17 9.98 4.49
N ASP A 55 1.05 9.93 5.48
CA ASP A 55 2.31 10.69 5.46
C ASP A 55 3.28 10.09 4.43
N ARG A 56 3.18 8.78 4.21
CA ARG A 56 3.96 8.07 3.18
C ARG A 56 3.14 7.01 2.47
N ILE A 57 3.40 6.87 1.17
CA ILE A 57 2.89 5.79 0.31
C ILE A 57 4.06 5.00 -0.24
N ILE A 58 3.95 3.67 -0.16
CA ILE A 58 4.86 2.72 -0.78
C ILE A 58 4.09 2.02 -1.90
N ILE A 59 4.41 2.39 -3.14
CA ILE A 59 3.86 1.74 -4.33
C ILE A 59 4.63 0.45 -4.56
N THR A 60 3.91 -0.67 -4.70
CA THR A 60 4.52 -1.99 -4.90
C THR A 60 3.79 -2.83 -5.94
N THR A 61 4.28 -4.05 -6.18
CA THR A 61 3.63 -5.05 -7.04
C THR A 61 3.06 -6.19 -6.20
N ASP A 62 2.39 -7.13 -6.87
CA ASP A 62 1.93 -8.36 -6.23
C ASP A 62 3.07 -9.39 -6.02
N GLN A 63 4.28 -9.14 -6.52
CA GLN A 63 5.43 -10.04 -6.36
C GLN A 63 5.79 -10.19 -4.87
N PRO A 64 5.61 -11.37 -4.26
CA PRO A 64 5.74 -11.53 -2.81
C PRO A 64 7.15 -11.27 -2.30
N ARG A 65 8.15 -11.94 -2.89
CA ARG A 65 9.54 -11.98 -2.41
C ARG A 65 10.51 -11.36 -3.41
N GLU A 66 11.61 -10.82 -2.90
CA GLU A 66 12.66 -10.19 -3.73
C GLU A 66 13.36 -11.19 -4.65
N ASP A 67 13.54 -12.43 -4.18
CA ASP A 67 14.16 -13.53 -4.93
C ASP A 67 13.26 -14.10 -6.05
N GLY A 68 12.04 -13.56 -6.20
CA GLY A 68 11.07 -14.01 -7.18
C GLY A 68 10.42 -15.35 -6.83
N THR A 69 10.70 -15.92 -5.65
CA THR A 69 10.03 -17.14 -5.21
C THR A 69 8.56 -16.85 -4.96
N THR A 70 7.73 -17.63 -5.64
CA THR A 70 6.28 -17.60 -5.47
C THR A 70 5.87 -18.93 -4.88
N ARG A 71 4.92 -18.91 -3.93
CA ARG A 71 4.28 -20.15 -3.49
C ARG A 71 3.74 -20.86 -4.74
N ILE A 72 4.08 -22.14 -4.89
CA ILE A 72 3.92 -23.00 -6.09
C ILE A 72 2.47 -23.01 -6.63
N ASP A 73 1.52 -22.60 -5.80
CA ASP A 73 0.08 -22.59 -5.97
C ASP A 73 -0.52 -21.24 -6.45
N LYS A 74 0.27 -20.19 -6.71
CA LYS A 74 -0.27 -18.88 -7.14
C LYS A 74 0.26 -18.41 -8.48
N ILE A 75 -0.61 -18.40 -9.50
CA ILE A 75 -0.39 -17.67 -10.76
C ILE A 75 -0.37 -16.16 -10.44
N LEU A 76 0.83 -15.62 -10.22
CA LEU A 76 1.04 -14.20 -10.10
C LEU A 76 1.01 -13.57 -11.49
N ARG A 77 -0.02 -12.77 -11.74
CA ARG A 77 -0.07 -11.90 -12.91
C ARG A 77 0.89 -10.74 -12.64
N LEU A 78 2.15 -10.91 -13.03
CA LEU A 78 3.06 -9.77 -13.12
C LEU A 78 2.43 -8.72 -14.05
N PRO A 79 2.52 -7.43 -13.73
CA PRO A 79 2.09 -6.41 -14.66
C PRO A 79 2.88 -6.57 -15.98
N PRO A 80 2.23 -6.43 -17.15
CA PRO A 80 2.88 -6.50 -18.46
C PRO A 80 3.75 -5.28 -18.74
N ILE A 81 3.83 -4.35 -17.78
CA ILE A 81 4.63 -3.13 -17.85
C ILE A 81 5.76 -3.18 -16.81
N PRO A 82 6.93 -2.60 -17.12
CA PRO A 82 8.01 -2.47 -16.14
C PRO A 82 7.57 -1.74 -14.87
N PHE A 83 8.13 -2.12 -13.72
CA PHE A 83 7.81 -1.48 -12.43
C PHE A 83 8.02 0.03 -12.46
N SER A 84 9.05 0.53 -13.15
CA SER A 84 9.30 1.98 -13.30
C SER A 84 8.13 2.73 -13.95
N GLN A 85 7.50 2.13 -14.97
CA GLN A 85 6.33 2.71 -15.63
C GLN A 85 5.10 2.68 -14.72
N PHE A 86 4.89 1.55 -14.03
CA PHE A 86 3.82 1.41 -13.04
C PHE A 86 3.96 2.44 -11.90
N TYR A 87 5.16 2.53 -11.32
CA TYR A 87 5.51 3.47 -10.27
C TYR A 87 5.28 4.92 -10.70
N SER A 88 5.74 5.30 -11.90
CA SER A 88 5.58 6.65 -12.44
C SER A 88 4.10 7.04 -12.60
N ALA A 89 3.28 6.13 -13.12
CA ALA A 89 1.85 6.36 -13.32
C ALA A 89 1.13 6.63 -12.00
N TYR A 90 1.35 5.79 -10.98
CA TYR A 90 0.72 5.96 -9.67
C TYR A 90 1.28 7.15 -8.88
N THR A 91 2.59 7.42 -8.98
CA THR A 91 3.22 8.58 -8.35
C THR A 91 2.63 9.89 -8.88
N SER A 92 2.49 9.99 -10.21
CA SER A 92 1.95 11.19 -10.86
C SER A 92 0.49 11.44 -10.47
N ARG A 93 -0.29 10.37 -10.33
CA ARG A 93 -1.69 10.46 -9.88
C ARG A 93 -1.79 10.89 -8.42
N TRP A 94 -1.03 10.28 -7.53
CA TRP A 94 -1.08 10.63 -6.11
C TRP A 94 -0.61 12.06 -5.85
N LYS A 95 0.45 12.54 -6.53
CA LYS A 95 0.93 13.92 -6.39
C LYS A 95 -0.11 14.98 -6.81
N ARG A 96 -1.04 14.63 -7.71
CA ARG A 96 -2.16 15.53 -8.06
C ARG A 96 -3.20 15.64 -6.95
N LEU A 97 -3.32 14.62 -6.10
CA LEU A 97 -4.33 14.54 -5.05
C LEU A 97 -3.81 15.00 -3.69
N SER A 98 -2.53 14.75 -3.41
CA SER A 98 -1.86 15.26 -2.21
C SER A 98 -0.39 15.54 -2.51
N MET A 99 0.01 16.81 -2.32
CA MET A 99 1.41 17.22 -2.46
C MET A 99 2.27 16.88 -1.24
N ASP A 100 1.64 16.70 -0.08
CA ASP A 100 2.35 16.53 1.20
C ASP A 100 2.73 15.08 1.47
N THR A 101 2.13 14.11 0.76
CA THR A 101 2.42 12.69 0.92
C THR A 101 3.74 12.31 0.26
N LEU A 102 4.65 11.72 1.03
CA LEU A 102 5.91 11.18 0.51
C LEU A 102 5.65 9.87 -0.24
N ILE A 103 6.17 9.74 -1.46
CA ILE A 103 5.97 8.53 -2.28
C ILE A 103 7.31 7.79 -2.42
N SER A 104 7.27 6.47 -2.26
CA SER A 104 8.40 5.56 -2.44
C SER A 104 7.94 4.33 -3.23
N GLY A 105 8.86 3.62 -3.86
CA GLY A 105 8.56 2.47 -4.69
C GLY A 105 9.39 1.26 -4.28
N GLU A 106 8.75 0.12 -4.07
CA GLU A 106 9.40 -1.15 -3.77
C GLU A 106 8.85 -2.24 -4.70
N PRO A 107 9.66 -2.94 -5.49
CA PRO A 107 9.18 -3.84 -6.54
C PRO A 107 8.53 -5.12 -5.98
N SER A 108 8.77 -5.47 -4.72
CA SER A 108 8.20 -6.64 -4.05
C SER A 108 7.45 -6.27 -2.77
N VAL A 109 6.51 -7.14 -2.37
CA VAL A 109 5.77 -7.01 -1.11
C VAL A 109 6.72 -7.07 0.08
N GLU A 110 7.71 -7.98 0.05
CA GLU A 110 8.77 -8.09 1.06
C GLU A 110 9.57 -6.78 1.19
N GLY A 111 10.01 -6.20 0.08
CA GLY A 111 10.69 -4.91 0.06
C GLY A 111 9.82 -3.80 0.65
N ALA A 112 8.54 -3.75 0.27
CA ALA A 112 7.59 -2.78 0.78
C ALA A 112 7.38 -2.89 2.31
N ILE A 113 7.27 -4.12 2.83
CA ILE A 113 7.13 -4.38 4.27
C ILE A 113 8.42 -4.03 5.01
N ARG A 114 9.59 -4.37 4.45
CA ARG A 114 10.89 -4.01 5.03
C ARG A 114 11.02 -2.50 5.15
N LEU A 115 10.74 -1.76 4.07
CA LEU A 115 10.78 -0.30 4.08
C LEU A 115 9.80 0.29 5.09
N ALA A 116 8.57 -0.22 5.17
CA ALA A 116 7.59 0.23 6.15
C ALA A 116 8.05 -0.01 7.61
N ARG A 117 8.74 -1.13 7.86
CA ARG A 117 9.33 -1.43 9.16
C ARG A 117 10.46 -0.47 9.51
N GLU A 118 11.34 -0.16 8.57
CA GLU A 118 12.42 0.82 8.74
C GLU A 118 11.86 2.21 9.09
N ILE A 119 10.83 2.65 8.35
CA ILE A 119 10.13 3.91 8.62
C ILE A 119 9.51 3.90 10.02
N SER A 120 8.82 2.82 10.39
CA SER A 120 8.22 2.66 11.72
C SER A 120 9.29 2.78 12.83
N ASN A 121 10.45 2.14 12.66
CA ASN A 121 11.54 2.22 13.63
C ASN A 121 12.07 3.64 13.78
N GLN A 122 12.27 4.37 12.67
CA GLN A 122 12.72 5.76 12.67
C GLN A 122 11.72 6.71 13.33
N ARG A 123 10.42 6.43 13.19
CA ARG A 123 9.32 7.28 13.70
C ARG A 123 8.81 6.87 15.09
N ARG A 124 9.46 5.90 15.75
CA ARG A 124 9.03 5.30 17.05
C ARG A 124 7.60 4.73 16.98
N GLY A 125 7.26 4.14 15.84
CA GLY A 125 5.97 3.55 15.53
C GLY A 125 5.32 4.20 14.31
N ALA A 126 4.62 3.38 13.53
CA ALA A 126 3.77 3.83 12.42
C ALA A 126 2.50 2.99 12.36
N GLN A 127 1.44 3.56 11.78
CA GLN A 127 0.23 2.84 11.41
C GLN A 127 0.32 2.51 9.93
N ILE A 128 0.15 1.23 9.59
CA ILE A 128 0.40 0.74 8.24
C ILE A 128 -0.90 0.15 7.69
N LEU A 129 -1.39 0.70 6.57
CA LEU A 129 -2.49 0.14 5.79
C LEU A 129 -1.91 -0.56 4.56
N VAL A 130 -2.24 -1.84 4.38
CA VAL A 130 -1.88 -2.62 3.19
C VAL A 130 -3.15 -2.88 2.38
N THR A 131 -3.24 -2.37 1.16
CA THR A 131 -4.47 -2.48 0.35
C THR A 131 -4.22 -2.34 -1.16
N GLY A 132 -5.27 -2.53 -1.96
CA GLY A 132 -5.27 -2.36 -3.41
C GLY A 132 -5.45 -3.67 -4.18
N SER A 133 -4.85 -4.78 -3.73
CA SER A 133 -5.00 -6.09 -4.36
C SER A 133 -5.05 -7.21 -3.32
N ILE A 134 -5.79 -8.29 -3.62
CA ILE A 134 -5.84 -9.48 -2.76
C ILE A 134 -4.48 -10.19 -2.71
N HIS A 135 -3.70 -10.10 -3.79
CA HIS A 135 -2.41 -10.78 -3.91
C HIS A 135 -1.37 -10.08 -3.04
N LEU A 136 -1.35 -8.75 -3.03
CA LEU A 136 -0.56 -7.95 -2.11
C LEU A 136 -0.91 -8.29 -0.65
N ILE A 137 -2.20 -8.27 -0.30
CA ILE A 137 -2.65 -8.59 1.07
C ILE A 137 -2.23 -10.02 1.44
N GLY A 138 -2.44 -10.98 0.54
CA GLY A 138 -2.06 -12.37 0.76
C GLY A 138 -0.55 -12.58 0.91
N GLY A 139 0.26 -11.89 0.11
CA GLY A 139 1.72 -11.90 0.21
C GLY A 139 2.19 -11.29 1.53
N ALA A 140 1.60 -10.17 1.92
CA ALA A 140 1.93 -9.49 3.18
C ALA A 140 1.60 -10.37 4.40
N LEU A 141 0.45 -11.05 4.39
CA LEU A 141 0.09 -11.98 5.44
C LEU A 141 1.03 -13.18 5.53
N ASP A 142 1.53 -13.70 4.40
CA ASP A 142 2.52 -14.79 4.40
C ASP A 142 3.85 -14.35 5.02
N ILE A 143 4.28 -13.12 4.76
CA ILE A 143 5.53 -12.53 5.31
C ILE A 143 5.39 -12.17 6.79
N LEU A 144 4.24 -11.64 7.21
CA LEU A 144 4.02 -11.14 8.57
C LEU A 144 3.61 -12.22 9.59
N ARG A 145 3.26 -13.42 9.12
CA ARG A 145 2.89 -14.52 10.02
C ARG A 145 4.06 -14.86 10.95
N PRO A 146 3.82 -15.02 12.26
CA PRO A 146 4.80 -15.62 13.16
C PRO A 146 5.19 -17.00 12.63
N LEU A 147 6.47 -17.35 12.73
CA LEU A 147 6.89 -18.74 12.52
C LEU A 147 6.15 -19.62 13.55
N PRO A 148 5.66 -20.81 13.15
CA PRO A 148 4.98 -21.74 14.04
C PRO A 148 5.88 -22.24 15.18
#